data_AF-A0AA35RWL7-F1
#
_entry.id   AF-A0AA35RWL7-F1
#
_cell.length_a   1.000
_cell.length_b   1.000
_cell.length_c   1.000
_cell.angle_alpha   90.00
_cell.angle_beta   90.00
_cell.angle_gamma   90.00
#
_symmetry.space_group_name_H-M   'P 1'
#
loop_
_entity.id
_entity.type
_entity.pdbx_description
1 polymer ?
#
loop_
_entity_poly.entity_id
_entity_poly.type
_entity_poly.pdbx_seq_one_letter_code
_entity_poly.pdbx_strand_id
1 'polypeptide(L)'
;MALKKLRLLAAVAVLFCVYAVGQLLYVLFALLRNPRKALKRTARDIPPACLLDPALGSHEYVTANGLKFHCVCAGDTSKPLMLLLHGFPEFWFSWHH
;
A
#
# COMPACT_ATOMS: atom_id res chain seq x y z
N MET A 1 -21.58 30.72 -18.91
CA MET A 1 -20.37 30.07 -18.35
C MET A 1 -20.63 28.66 -17.82
N ALA A 2 -21.80 28.38 -17.23
CA ALA A 2 -22.15 27.05 -16.68
C ALA A 2 -22.26 25.92 -17.73
N LEU A 3 -22.84 26.16 -18.91
CA LEU A 3 -23.03 25.12 -19.93
C LEU A 3 -21.71 24.56 -20.50
N LYS A 4 -20.69 25.41 -20.69
CA LYS A 4 -19.35 24.99 -21.15
C LYS A 4 -18.65 24.13 -20.08
N LYS A 5 -18.79 24.51 -18.80
CA LYS A 5 -18.28 23.71 -17.66
C LYS A 5 -18.99 22.36 -17.57
N LEU A 6 -20.32 22.32 -17.76
CA LEU A 6 -21.09 21.07 -17.76
C LEU A 6 -20.68 20.13 -18.91
N ARG A 7 -20.50 20.66 -20.13
CA ARG A 7 -20.03 19.87 -21.27
C ARG A 7 -18.61 19.35 -21.09
N LEU A 8 -17.72 20.16 -20.51
CA LEU A 8 -16.36 19.75 -20.19
C LEU A 8 -16.35 18.62 -19.15
N LEU A 9 -17.11 18.75 -18.06
CA LEU A 9 -17.25 17.72 -17.05
C LEU A 9 -17.82 16.42 -17.63
N ALA A 10 -18.85 16.51 -18.48
CA ALA A 10 -19.42 15.35 -19.15
C ALA A 10 -18.41 14.66 -20.08
N ALA A 11 -17.64 15.42 -20.86
CA ALA A 11 -16.61 14.85 -21.73
C ALA A 11 -15.51 14.15 -20.92
N VAL A 12 -15.05 14.77 -19.83
CA VAL A 12 -14.07 14.16 -18.92
C VAL A 12 -14.62 12.87 -18.30
N ALA A 13 -15.86 12.87 -17.83
CA ALA A 13 -16.51 11.67 -17.30
C ALA A 13 -16.60 10.55 -18.35
N VAL A 14 -16.97 10.86 -19.60
CA VAL A 14 -17.01 9.89 -20.70
C VAL A 14 -15.63 9.29 -20.95
N LEU A 15 -14.56 10.10 -20.95
CA LEU A 15 -13.19 9.61 -21.11
C LEU A 15 -12.80 8.64 -19.98
N PHE A 16 -13.14 8.97 -18.72
CA PHE A 16 -12.92 8.06 -17.59
C PHE A 16 -13.71 6.75 -17.74
N CYS A 17 -14.97 6.81 -18.18
CA CYS A 17 -15.79 5.62 -18.43
C CYS A 17 -15.19 4.74 -19.52
N VAL A 18 -14.76 5.32 -20.65
CA VAL A 18 -14.13 4.58 -21.75
C VAL A 18 -12.84 3.91 -21.28
N TYR A 19 -12.00 4.62 -20.53
CA TYR A 19 -10.77 4.06 -19.96
C TYR A 19 -11.06 2.91 -18.98
N ALA A 20 -12.02 3.09 -18.08
CA ALA A 20 -12.42 2.07 -17.11
C ALA A 20 -12.96 0.81 -17.79
N VAL A 21 -13.82 0.95 -18.81
CA VAL A 21 -14.33 -0.18 -19.61
C VAL A 21 -13.17 -0.89 -20.33
N GLY A 22 -12.23 -0.13 -20.92
CA GLY A 22 -11.05 -0.71 -21.55
C GLY A 22 -10.18 -1.53 -20.59
N GLN A 23 -9.94 -1.01 -19.38
CA GLN A 23 -9.20 -1.74 -18.32
C GLN A 23 -9.93 -3.00 -17.88
N LEU A 24 -11.25 -2.94 -17.70
CA LEU A 24 -12.06 -4.09 -17.33
C LEU A 24 -11.98 -5.19 -18.40
N LEU A 25 -12.11 -4.83 -19.67
CA LEU A 25 -11.99 -5.77 -20.79
C LEU A 25 -10.58 -6.36 -20.88
N TYR A 26 -9.53 -5.57 -20.66
CA TYR A 26 -8.14 -6.05 -20.62
C TYR A 26 -7.91 -7.05 -19.49
N VAL A 27 -8.37 -6.76 -18.27
CA VAL A 27 -8.25 -7.66 -17.12
C VAL A 27 -9.06 -8.94 -17.36
N LEU A 28 -10.30 -8.83 -17.86
CA LEU A 28 -11.12 -9.99 -18.21
C LEU A 28 -10.44 -10.87 -19.26
N PHE A 29 -9.91 -10.27 -20.33
CA PHE A 29 -9.17 -10.98 -21.36
C PHE A 29 -7.92 -11.67 -20.79
N ALA A 30 -7.17 -10.99 -19.91
CA ALA A 30 -6.00 -11.57 -19.25
C ALA A 30 -6.37 -12.76 -18.35
N LEU A 31 -7.48 -12.66 -17.60
CA LEU A 31 -8.01 -13.75 -16.77
C LEU A 31 -8.52 -14.93 -17.60
N LEU A 32 -9.21 -14.68 -18.71
CA LEU A 32 -9.69 -15.73 -19.62
C LEU A 32 -8.54 -16.44 -20.34
N ARG A 33 -7.48 -15.70 -20.72
CA ARG A 33 -6.34 -16.24 -21.47
C ARG A 33 -5.37 -17.03 -20.60
N ASN A 34 -5.05 -16.54 -19.39
CA ASN A 34 -4.16 -17.24 -18.46
C ASN A 34 -4.39 -16.78 -17.00
N PRO A 35 -5.38 -17.37 -16.29
CA PRO A 35 -5.76 -16.94 -14.95
C PRO A 35 -4.64 -17.15 -13.93
N ARG A 36 -3.84 -18.22 -14.09
CA ARG A 36 -2.71 -18.51 -13.20
C ARG A 36 -1.64 -17.43 -13.26
N LYS A 37 -1.38 -16.87 -14.44
CA LYS A 37 -0.45 -15.76 -14.61
C LYS A 37 -1.05 -14.44 -14.11
N ALA A 38 -2.32 -14.18 -14.41
CA ALA A 38 -3.00 -12.94 -14.04
C ALA A 38 -3.20 -12.81 -12.51
N LEU A 39 -3.46 -13.92 -11.82
CA LEU A 39 -3.61 -13.99 -10.37
C LEU A 39 -2.32 -14.43 -9.67
N LYS A 40 -1.19 -14.50 -10.38
CA LYS A 40 0.08 -14.90 -9.77
C LYS A 40 0.46 -13.87 -8.72
N ARG A 41 0.52 -14.29 -7.46
CA ARG A 41 1.12 -13.49 -6.39
C ARG A 41 2.61 -13.34 -6.69
N THR A 42 3.06 -12.10 -6.85
CA THR A 42 4.50 -11.80 -6.93
C THR A 42 5.13 -12.10 -5.59
N ALA A 43 6.12 -13.00 -5.58
CA ALA A 43 6.97 -13.22 -4.42
C ALA A 43 7.73 -11.92 -4.13
N ARG A 44 7.64 -11.44 -2.90
CA ARG A 44 8.37 -10.25 -2.44
C ARG A 44 9.49 -10.73 -1.53
N ASP A 45 10.54 -11.24 -2.17
CA ASP A 45 11.68 -11.83 -1.46
C ASP A 45 12.66 -10.77 -0.96
N ILE A 46 12.68 -9.61 -1.64
CA ILE A 46 13.51 -8.46 -1.28
C ILE A 46 12.66 -7.51 -0.44
N PRO A 47 13.02 -7.26 0.83
CA PRO A 47 12.33 -6.27 1.64
C PRO A 47 12.53 -4.86 1.07
N PRO A 48 11.53 -3.96 1.17
CA PRO A 48 11.73 -2.56 0.85
C PRO A 48 12.90 -1.96 1.62
N ALA A 49 13.64 -1.03 0.99
CA ALA A 49 14.82 -0.41 1.59
C ALA A 49 14.55 0.25 2.96
N CYS A 50 13.36 0.81 3.16
CA CYS A 50 12.97 1.41 4.44
C CYS A 50 12.87 0.41 5.61
N LEU A 51 12.83 -0.90 5.35
CA LEU A 51 12.89 -1.92 6.41
C LEU A 51 14.33 -2.24 6.84
N LEU A 52 15.32 -1.71 6.12
CA LEU A 52 16.75 -1.94 6.36
C LEU A 52 17.49 -0.65 6.73
N ASP A 53 16.80 0.50 6.76
CA ASP A 53 17.42 1.80 6.95
C ASP A 53 17.61 2.11 8.45
N PRO A 54 18.85 2.10 8.96
CA PRO A 54 19.12 2.37 10.37
C PRO A 54 18.74 3.79 10.79
N ALA A 55 18.61 4.73 9.84
CA ALA A 55 18.19 6.10 10.13
C ALA A 55 16.73 6.18 10.60
N LEU A 56 15.91 5.16 10.32
CA LEU A 56 14.51 5.10 10.72
C LEU A 56 14.30 4.43 12.09
N GLY A 57 15.36 3.96 12.74
CA GLY A 57 15.34 3.33 14.05
C GLY A 57 15.90 1.90 14.06
N SER A 58 15.90 1.29 15.24
CA SER A 58 16.31 -0.11 15.43
C SER A 58 15.16 -1.04 15.03
N HIS A 59 15.38 -1.87 14.00
CA HIS A 59 14.40 -2.85 13.55
C HIS A 59 14.52 -4.13 14.38
N GLU A 60 13.45 -4.47 15.11
CA GLU A 60 13.43 -5.60 16.03
C GLU A 60 12.26 -6.54 15.73
N TYR A 61 12.37 -7.77 16.24
CA TYR A 61 11.30 -8.75 16.18
C TYR A 61 10.95 -9.26 17.57
N VAL A 62 9.68 -9.11 17.95
CA VAL A 62 9.15 -9.56 19.23
C VAL A 62 8.24 -10.76 18.99
N THR A 63 8.39 -11.80 19.81
CA THR A 63 7.49 -12.95 19.78
C THR A 63 6.48 -12.82 20.91
N ALA A 64 5.18 -12.82 20.59
CA ALA A 64 4.10 -12.76 21.57
C ALA A 64 2.93 -13.62 21.08
N ASN A 65 2.28 -14.36 21.98
CA ASN A 65 1.15 -15.25 21.65
C ASN A 65 1.43 -16.18 20.45
N GLY A 66 2.67 -16.69 20.31
CA GLY A 66 3.08 -17.56 19.20
C GLY A 66 3.24 -16.86 17.84
N LEU A 67 3.09 -15.54 17.78
CA LEU A 67 3.26 -14.72 16.58
C LEU A 67 4.54 -13.89 16.66
N LYS A 68 5.19 -13.71 15.51
CA LYS A 68 6.38 -12.86 15.36
C LYS A 68 5.98 -11.51 14.78
N PHE A 69 6.20 -10.44 15.55
CA PHE A 69 5.89 -9.07 15.20
C PHE A 69 7.17 -8.33 14.85
N HIS A 70 7.15 -7.54 13.77
CA HIS A 70 8.20 -6.57 13.47
C HIS A 70 7.86 -5.24 14.16
N CYS A 71 8.84 -4.64 14.83
CA CYS A 71 8.72 -3.31 15.42
C CYS A 71 9.96 -2.47 15.12
N VAL A 72 9.80 -1.15 15.22
CA VAL A 72 10.91 -0.19 15.10
C VAL A 72 10.99 0.60 16.40
N CYS A 73 12.17 0.60 17.01
CA CYS A 73 12.45 1.21 18.29
C CYS A 73 13.37 2.43 18.11
N ALA A 74 13.06 3.55 18.76
CA ALA A 74 13.86 4.77 18.72
C ALA A 74 13.73 5.55 20.03
N GLY A 75 14.73 6.39 20.32
CA GLY A 75 14.79 7.22 21.53
C GLY A 75 15.60 6.61 22.68
N ASP A 76 15.58 7.30 23.81
CA ASP A 76 16.32 6.92 25.02
C ASP A 76 15.51 5.95 25.90
N THR A 77 16.09 4.79 26.20
CA THR A 77 15.49 3.74 27.02
C THR A 77 15.25 4.15 28.49
N SER A 78 15.83 5.26 28.95
CA SER A 78 15.59 5.81 30.29
C SER A 78 14.28 6.60 30.40
N LYS A 79 13.64 6.93 29.26
CA LYS A 79 12.38 7.68 29.21
C LYS A 79 11.17 6.75 29.28
N PRO A 80 9.98 7.25 29.66
CA PRO A 80 8.75 6.46 29.61
C PRO A 80 8.47 5.91 28.21
N LEU A 81 8.03 4.65 28.14
CA LEU A 81 7.70 3.99 26.88
C LEU A 81 6.49 4.66 26.20
N MET A 82 6.64 4.95 24.92
CA MET A 82 5.53 5.33 24.04
C MET A 82 5.34 4.25 22.97
N LEU A 83 4.14 3.68 22.89
CA LEU A 83 3.80 2.63 21.93
C LEU A 83 2.88 3.20 20.85
N LEU A 84 3.32 3.11 19.59
CA LEU A 84 2.57 3.57 18.43
C LEU A 84 1.99 2.36 17.69
N LEU A 85 0.67 2.27 17.65
CA LEU A 85 -0.06 1.21 16.94
C LEU A 85 -0.73 1.80 15.72
N HIS A 86 -0.48 1.21 14.56
CA HIS A 86 -1.09 1.63 13.30
C HIS A 86 -2.49 1.04 13.11
N GLY A 87 -3.28 1.65 12.22
CA GLY A 87 -4.58 1.13 11.80
C GLY A 87 -4.49 0.20 10.58
N PHE A 88 -5.65 -0.07 9.99
CA PHE A 88 -5.74 -0.75 8.69
C PHE A 88 -5.96 0.28 7.57
N PRO A 89 -5.30 0.16 6.39
CA PRO A 89 -4.28 -0.82 5.98
C PRO A 89 -2.85 -0.26 6.06
N GLU A 90 -2.37 0.02 7.27
CA GLU A 90 -1.07 0.68 7.49
C GLU A 90 -0.05 -0.25 8.18
N PHE A 91 1.16 0.28 8.43
CA PHE A 91 2.21 -0.36 9.22
C PHE A 91 3.05 0.71 9.95
N TRP A 92 4.10 0.32 10.68
CA TRP A 92 4.92 1.23 11.52
C TRP A 92 5.38 2.51 10.79
N PHE A 93 5.57 2.44 9.47
CA PHE A 93 6.06 3.54 8.66
C PHE A 93 5.09 4.73 8.61
N SER A 94 3.84 4.61 9.05
CA SER A 94 2.97 5.79 9.22
C SER A 94 3.49 6.79 10.25
N TRP A 95 4.46 6.40 11.10
CA TRP A 95 5.00 7.20 12.19
C TRP A 95 6.44 7.69 11.97
N HIS A 96 6.96 7.65 10.74
CA HIS A 96 8.37 7.99 10.47
C HIS A 96 8.69 9.50 10.43
N HIS A 97 7.67 10.36 10.43
CA HIS A 97 7.79 11.82 10.42
C HIS A 97 7.53 12.39 11.82
#